data_AF-A0A0C1QW04-F1
#
_entry.id   AF-A0A0C1QW04-F1
#
_cell.length_a   1.000
_cell.length_b   1.000
_cell.length_c   1.000
_cell.angle_alpha   90.00
_cell.angle_beta   90.00
_cell.angle_gamma   90.00
#
_symmetry.space_group_name_H-M   'P 1'
#
loop_
_entity.id
_entity.type
_entity.pdbx_description
1 polymer ?
#
loop_
_entity_poly.entity_id
_entity_poly.type
_entity_poly.pdbx_seq_one_letter_code
_entity_poly.pdbx_strand_id
1 'polypeptide(L)'
;MRQLLSTLSLIALLQSFPNVAIALEQGNTEQPSDPVTQVVAAKLMSNAPDGNFYPERFVSRAELASIMVKAFRLDKRQAATKENFKVADVSPSNPAFNDVQIVLKTDIMKGYRGNLFFPNQRVTKAEALAIFAQAYGVFQFPDETVNEILASYPDAASIPAWARKALATAASEGFVNTDRQGNLSPLQPMTRGDMAYVLSQYLHRQQPQPQTPEVTGGSDRES
;
A
#
# COMPACT_ATOMS: atom_id res chain seq x y z
N MET A 1 -65.83 29.11 -48.66
CA MET A 1 -65.58 30.38 -49.39
C MET A 1 -64.40 31.06 -48.69
N ARG A 2 -63.31 31.27 -49.43
CA ARG A 2 -62.14 32.17 -49.24
C ARG A 2 -61.76 32.74 -47.85
N GLN A 3 -60.50 32.42 -47.46
CA GLN A 3 -59.35 33.29 -47.06
C GLN A 3 -59.51 34.20 -45.81
N LEU A 4 -58.53 34.37 -44.91
CA LEU A 4 -57.18 34.95 -45.10
C LEU A 4 -56.23 34.68 -43.91
N LEU A 5 -54.94 34.64 -44.26
CA LEU A 5 -53.67 34.81 -43.52
C LEU A 5 -53.66 35.36 -42.07
N SER A 6 -52.76 34.82 -41.24
CA SER A 6 -51.72 35.64 -40.57
C SER A 6 -50.57 34.78 -40.03
N THR A 7 -49.38 35.01 -40.59
CA THR A 7 -48.08 34.48 -40.17
C THR A 7 -47.60 35.19 -38.90
N LEU A 8 -47.21 34.44 -37.87
CA LEU A 8 -46.46 35.00 -36.74
C LEU A 8 -45.03 34.43 -36.76
N SER A 9 -44.09 35.29 -37.17
CA SER A 9 -42.66 35.07 -37.17
C SER A 9 -42.15 34.80 -35.75
N LEU A 10 -41.46 33.67 -35.55
CA LEU A 10 -40.71 33.42 -34.32
C LEU A 10 -39.25 33.89 -34.54
N ILE A 11 -38.93 35.02 -33.92
CA ILE A 11 -37.58 35.61 -33.88
C ILE A 11 -36.71 34.74 -32.97
N ALA A 12 -35.72 34.05 -33.54
CA ALA A 12 -34.68 33.35 -32.79
C ALA A 12 -33.64 34.35 -32.27
N LEU A 13 -33.64 34.63 -30.97
CA LEU A 13 -32.61 35.43 -30.30
C LEU A 13 -31.39 34.54 -30.01
N LEU A 14 -30.33 34.69 -30.81
CA LEU A 14 -28.98 34.23 -30.47
C LEU A 14 -28.47 35.06 -29.28
N GLN A 15 -28.50 34.49 -28.08
CA GLN A 15 -27.77 35.05 -26.94
C GLN A 15 -26.32 34.57 -27.02
N SER A 16 -25.42 35.50 -27.35
CA SER A 16 -23.97 35.27 -27.33
C SER A 16 -23.50 35.12 -25.88
N PHE A 17 -23.26 33.89 -25.44
CA PHE A 17 -22.53 33.66 -24.20
C PHE A 17 -21.05 33.99 -24.43
N PRO A 18 -20.40 34.74 -23.51
CA PRO A 18 -18.96 34.95 -23.61
C PRO A 18 -18.25 33.60 -23.45
N ASN A 19 -17.27 33.34 -24.31
CA ASN A 19 -16.33 32.24 -24.14
C ASN A 19 -15.58 32.44 -22.83
N VAL A 20 -16.01 31.76 -21.77
CA VAL A 20 -15.16 31.54 -20.61
C VAL A 20 -14.14 30.50 -21.05
N ALA A 21 -12.96 30.97 -21.48
CA ALA A 21 -11.79 30.14 -21.53
C ALA A 21 -11.48 29.72 -20.09
N ILE A 22 -11.93 28.52 -19.70
CA ILE A 22 -11.46 27.87 -18.49
C ILE A 22 -9.99 27.56 -18.77
N ALA A 23 -9.10 28.40 -18.24
CA ALA A 23 -7.72 28.00 -18.04
C ALA A 23 -7.77 26.75 -17.17
N LEU A 24 -7.42 25.60 -17.75
CA LEU A 24 -7.12 24.42 -16.97
C LEU A 24 -5.88 24.80 -16.14
N GLU A 25 -6.09 25.30 -14.93
CA GLU A 25 -5.09 25.16 -13.88
C GLU A 25 -4.86 23.66 -13.77
N GLN A 26 -3.81 23.19 -14.44
CA GLN A 26 -3.25 21.89 -14.14
C GLN A 26 -2.78 21.98 -12.70
N GLY A 27 -3.66 21.55 -11.80
CA GLY A 27 -3.36 21.37 -10.40
C GLY A 27 -2.16 20.46 -10.33
N ASN A 28 -0.99 21.07 -10.16
CA ASN A 28 0.25 20.40 -9.88
C ASN A 28 0.18 19.94 -8.42
N THR A 29 -0.69 18.97 -8.12
CA THR A 29 -0.53 18.13 -6.95
C THR A 29 0.52 17.11 -7.33
N GLU A 30 1.79 17.51 -7.33
CA GLU A 30 2.89 16.55 -7.24
C GLU A 30 2.72 15.83 -5.90
N GLN A 31 1.90 14.77 -5.91
CA GLN A 31 2.02 13.69 -4.95
C GLN A 31 3.51 13.35 -4.91
N PRO A 32 4.17 13.34 -3.73
CA PRO A 32 5.60 13.13 -3.70
C PRO A 32 5.91 11.83 -4.44
N SER A 33 6.59 11.90 -5.58
CA SER A 33 6.86 10.70 -6.40
C SER A 33 7.82 9.75 -5.68
N ASP A 34 8.59 10.30 -4.74
CA ASP A 34 9.51 9.58 -3.88
C ASP A 34 8.79 8.80 -2.75
N PRO A 35 8.93 7.45 -2.70
CA PRO A 35 8.32 6.62 -1.67
C PRO A 35 8.63 7.04 -0.23
N VAL A 36 9.85 7.51 0.03
CA VAL A 36 10.29 7.91 1.38
C VAL A 36 9.46 9.10 1.87
N THR A 37 9.33 10.12 1.03
CA THR A 37 8.55 11.31 1.35
C THR A 37 7.09 10.96 1.64
N GLN A 38 6.48 10.05 0.87
CA GLN A 38 5.10 9.61 1.09
C GLN A 38 4.91 8.93 2.45
N VAL A 39 5.75 7.96 2.80
CA VAL A 39 5.56 7.16 4.01
C VAL A 39 5.91 7.94 5.27
N VAL A 40 6.79 8.93 5.18
CA VAL A 40 7.10 9.86 6.27
C VAL A 40 5.95 10.84 6.46
N ALA A 41 5.40 11.41 5.37
CA ALA A 41 4.23 12.31 5.43
C ALA A 41 3.01 11.59 6.02
N ALA A 42 2.79 10.32 5.64
CA ALA A 42 1.75 9.46 6.20
C ALA A 42 2.05 8.97 7.62
N LYS A 43 3.21 9.31 8.19
CA LYS A 43 3.68 8.91 9.53
C LYS A 43 3.79 7.39 9.73
N LEU A 44 3.93 6.62 8.64
CA LEU A 44 4.13 5.17 8.69
C LEU A 44 5.57 4.82 9.04
N MET A 45 6.52 5.61 8.54
CA MET A 45 7.93 5.55 8.90
C MET A 45 8.40 6.94 9.37
N SER A 46 9.59 7.01 9.97
CA SER A 46 10.12 8.25 10.54
C SER A 46 11.60 8.38 10.25
N ASN A 47 12.06 9.63 10.13
CA ASN A 47 13.49 9.94 10.05
C ASN A 47 14.17 9.65 11.39
N ALA A 48 15.49 9.46 11.35
CA ALA A 48 16.32 9.43 12.54
C ALA A 48 16.38 10.84 13.20
N PRO A 49 16.87 10.94 14.45
CA PRO A 49 16.95 12.22 15.17
C PRO A 49 17.75 13.33 14.48
N ASP A 50 18.66 12.96 13.58
CA ASP A 50 19.45 13.87 12.75
C ASP A 50 18.72 14.37 11.49
N GLY A 51 17.46 13.96 11.30
CA GLY A 51 16.62 14.35 10.17
C GLY A 51 16.74 13.44 8.94
N ASN A 52 17.68 12.50 8.91
CA ASN A 52 17.91 11.63 7.75
C ASN A 52 17.06 10.35 7.80
N PHE A 53 16.64 9.84 6.63
CA PHE A 53 15.82 8.62 6.56
C PHE A 53 16.65 7.32 6.59
N TYR A 54 17.88 7.33 6.06
CA TYR A 54 18.74 6.16 5.92
C TYR A 54 18.08 4.97 5.17
N PRO A 55 17.82 5.09 3.86
CA PRO A 55 17.11 4.05 3.08
C PRO A 55 17.86 2.71 3.08
N GLU A 56 19.19 2.73 3.06
CA GLU A 56 20.03 1.52 3.07
C GLU A 56 20.10 0.82 4.43
N ARG A 57 19.60 1.44 5.50
CA ARG A 57 19.62 0.82 6.83
C ARG A 57 18.60 -0.32 6.87
N PHE A 58 19.02 -1.44 7.44
CA PHE A 58 18.15 -2.60 7.59
C PHE A 58 17.06 -2.41 8.64
N VAL A 59 15.89 -2.96 8.36
CA VAL A 59 14.73 -2.95 9.24
C VAL A 59 14.90 -4.01 10.33
N SER A 60 14.69 -3.60 11.58
CA SER A 60 14.64 -4.53 12.72
C SER A 60 13.23 -5.08 12.94
N ARG A 61 13.10 -6.19 13.66
CA ARG A 61 11.79 -6.77 14.02
C ARG A 61 10.91 -5.80 14.81
N ALA A 62 11.49 -5.05 15.76
CA ALA A 62 10.75 -4.05 16.52
C ALA A 62 10.27 -2.89 15.64
N GLU A 63 11.13 -2.43 14.72
CA GLU A 63 10.77 -1.40 13.76
C GLU A 63 9.67 -1.87 12.81
N LEU A 64 9.75 -3.10 12.30
CA LEU A 64 8.68 -3.69 11.49
C LEU A 64 7.36 -3.77 12.26
N ALA A 65 7.40 -4.15 13.55
CA ALA A 65 6.21 -4.16 14.39
C ALA A 65 5.55 -2.78 14.46
N SER A 66 6.32 -1.73 14.75
CA SER A 66 5.83 -0.35 14.76
C SER A 66 5.24 0.08 13.41
N ILE A 67 5.88 -0.30 12.30
CA ILE A 67 5.37 -0.01 10.95
C ILE A 67 4.02 -0.69 10.73
N MET A 68 3.90 -1.98 11.06
CA MET A 68 2.65 -2.73 10.87
C MET A 68 1.51 -2.16 11.70
N VAL A 69 1.77 -1.80 12.97
CA VAL A 69 0.76 -1.18 13.84
C VAL A 69 0.22 0.10 13.22
N LYS A 70 1.11 0.97 12.72
CA LYS A 70 0.75 2.25 12.10
C LYS A 70 0.00 2.05 10.78
N ALA A 71 0.55 1.23 9.88
CA ALA A 71 0.02 1.05 8.53
C ALA A 71 -1.38 0.42 8.51
N PHE A 72 -1.64 -0.52 9.42
CA PHE A 72 -2.89 -1.29 9.44
C PHE A 72 -3.79 -0.97 10.64
N ARG A 73 -3.45 0.07 11.40
CA ARG A 73 -4.20 0.52 12.58
C ARG A 73 -4.50 -0.64 13.53
N LEU A 74 -3.49 -1.48 13.78
CA LEU A 74 -3.65 -2.71 14.55
C LEU A 74 -4.09 -2.42 15.99
N ASP A 75 -3.75 -1.24 16.51
CA ASP A 75 -4.18 -0.71 17.81
C ASP A 75 -5.72 -0.55 17.92
N LYS A 76 -6.42 -0.47 16.79
CA LYS A 76 -7.89 -0.35 16.73
C LYS A 76 -8.61 -1.69 16.56
N ARG A 77 -7.88 -2.78 16.33
CA ARG A 77 -8.50 -4.11 16.24
C ARG A 77 -8.88 -4.58 17.64
N GLN A 78 -10.02 -5.28 17.76
CA GLN A 78 -10.50 -5.82 19.04
C GLN A 78 -9.43 -6.66 19.74
N ALA A 79 -8.64 -7.43 18.99
CA ALA A 79 -7.59 -8.26 19.55
C ALA A 79 -6.51 -7.47 20.32
N ALA A 80 -6.30 -6.18 20.03
CA ALA A 80 -5.32 -5.35 20.72
C ALA A 80 -5.66 -5.13 22.22
N THR A 81 -6.93 -5.33 22.62
CA THR A 81 -7.38 -5.22 24.02
C THR A 81 -7.11 -6.46 24.86
N LYS A 82 -6.66 -7.57 24.24
CA LYS A 82 -6.24 -8.78 24.97
C LYS A 82 -5.12 -8.45 25.96
N GLU A 83 -4.90 -9.31 26.94
CA GLU A 83 -3.80 -9.18 27.89
C GLU A 83 -2.43 -9.20 27.20
N ASN A 84 -1.45 -8.48 27.80
CA ASN A 84 -0.09 -8.47 27.31
C ASN A 84 0.58 -9.85 27.49
N PHE A 85 1.39 -10.25 26.51
CA PHE A 85 2.25 -11.41 26.63
C PHE A 85 3.50 -11.06 27.44
N LYS A 86 4.00 -12.02 28.20
CA LYS A 86 5.36 -11.94 28.75
C LYS A 86 6.34 -12.10 27.60
N VAL A 87 7.19 -11.10 27.37
CA VAL A 87 8.26 -11.12 26.38
C VAL A 87 9.57 -10.82 27.11
N ALA A 88 10.43 -11.83 27.24
CA ALA A 88 11.58 -11.81 28.16
C ALA A 88 12.66 -10.79 27.76
N ASP A 89 12.78 -10.50 26.46
CA ASP A 89 13.79 -9.61 25.87
C ASP A 89 13.21 -8.25 25.42
N VAL A 90 11.97 -7.93 25.79
CA VAL A 90 11.33 -6.64 25.52
C VAL A 90 10.77 -6.07 26.82
N SER A 91 11.59 -5.24 27.49
CA SER A 91 11.20 -4.49 28.69
C SER A 91 10.03 -3.53 28.42
N PRO A 92 9.16 -3.25 29.40
CA PRO A 92 8.16 -2.16 29.32
C PRO A 92 8.73 -0.78 29.00
N SER A 93 10.01 -0.54 29.29
CA SER A 93 10.71 0.70 28.94
C SER A 93 11.20 0.76 27.50
N ASN A 94 11.10 -0.33 26.73
CA ASN A 94 11.47 -0.33 25.32
C ASN A 94 10.47 0.54 24.52
N PRO A 95 10.92 1.46 23.66
CA PRO A 95 10.02 2.31 22.88
C PRO A 95 9.03 1.54 22.00
N ALA A 96 9.40 0.35 21.53
CA ALA A 96 8.56 -0.52 20.71
C ALA A 96 7.70 -1.48 21.54
N PHE A 97 7.74 -1.42 22.89
CA PHE A 97 7.04 -2.39 23.75
C PHE A 97 5.56 -2.51 23.40
N ASN A 98 4.85 -1.39 23.28
CA ASN A 98 3.43 -1.40 22.95
C ASN A 98 3.15 -1.98 21.57
N ASP A 99 3.97 -1.61 20.57
CA ASP A 99 3.79 -2.10 19.20
C ASP A 99 4.06 -3.60 19.10
N VAL A 100 5.08 -4.10 19.80
CA VAL A 100 5.38 -5.53 19.94
C VAL A 100 4.20 -6.27 20.55
N GLN A 101 3.60 -5.75 21.62
CA GLN A 101 2.42 -6.35 22.24
C GLN A 101 1.24 -6.39 21.25
N ILE A 102 0.99 -5.32 20.50
CA ILE A 102 -0.11 -5.26 19.55
C ILE A 102 0.06 -6.29 18.43
N VAL A 103 1.25 -6.40 17.81
CA VAL A 103 1.46 -7.37 16.71
C VAL A 103 1.37 -8.81 17.19
N LEU A 104 1.73 -9.10 18.45
CA LEU A 104 1.55 -10.42 19.06
C LEU A 104 0.07 -10.72 19.32
N LYS A 105 -0.67 -9.77 19.91
CA LYS A 105 -2.11 -9.94 20.22
C LYS A 105 -2.98 -10.09 18.99
N THR A 106 -2.59 -9.45 17.91
CA THR A 106 -3.28 -9.47 16.60
C THR A 106 -2.80 -10.59 15.68
N ASP A 107 -1.88 -11.44 16.15
CA ASP A 107 -1.30 -12.57 15.40
C ASP A 107 -0.62 -12.19 14.07
N ILE A 108 -0.29 -10.90 13.89
CA ILE A 108 0.44 -10.40 12.72
C ILE A 108 1.91 -10.79 12.78
N MET A 109 2.48 -10.82 13.97
CA MET A 109 3.82 -11.35 14.22
C MET A 109 3.76 -12.38 15.35
N LYS A 110 4.71 -13.32 15.32
CA LYS A 110 4.87 -14.32 16.38
C LYS A 110 6.22 -14.14 17.07
N GLY A 111 6.24 -14.45 18.36
CA GLY A 111 7.47 -14.62 19.13
C GLY A 111 8.13 -15.96 18.85
N TYR A 112 9.30 -16.16 19.45
CA TYR A 112 10.09 -17.38 19.38
C TYR A 112 9.97 -18.18 20.68
N ARG A 113 10.54 -19.40 20.66
CA ARG A 113 10.63 -20.25 21.85
C ARG A 113 11.29 -19.49 23.01
N GLY A 114 10.84 -19.77 24.23
CA GLY A 114 11.36 -19.09 25.43
C GLY A 114 10.79 -17.68 25.66
N ASN A 115 9.66 -17.34 25.03
CA ASN A 115 9.01 -16.02 25.13
C ASN A 115 9.91 -14.87 24.66
N LEU A 116 10.62 -15.08 23.55
CA LEU A 116 11.55 -14.11 22.97
C LEU A 116 10.94 -13.43 21.73
N PHE A 117 11.32 -12.19 21.46
CA PHE A 117 10.90 -11.47 20.27
C PHE A 117 12.07 -11.05 19.35
N PHE A 118 13.28 -10.93 19.90
CA PHE A 118 14.49 -10.43 19.25
C PHE A 118 14.29 -9.06 18.59
N PRO A 119 14.01 -7.99 19.37
CA PRO A 119 13.59 -6.69 18.82
C PRO A 119 14.61 -6.07 17.85
N ASN A 120 15.91 -6.30 18.08
CA ASN A 120 16.99 -5.74 17.27
C ASN A 120 17.42 -6.63 16.10
N GLN A 121 16.86 -7.85 15.99
CA GLN A 121 17.17 -8.74 14.88
C GLN A 121 16.65 -8.15 13.57
N ARG A 122 17.47 -8.21 12.53
CA ARG A 122 17.10 -7.78 11.17
C ARG A 122 16.14 -8.80 10.56
N VAL A 123 15.16 -8.33 9.80
CA VAL A 123 14.25 -9.18 9.05
C VAL A 123 14.74 -9.34 7.61
N THR A 124 14.52 -10.51 7.03
CA THR A 124 14.67 -10.74 5.60
C THR A 124 13.52 -10.11 4.82
N LYS A 125 13.70 -9.91 3.51
CA LYS A 125 12.61 -9.45 2.62
C LYS A 125 11.42 -10.41 2.66
N ALA A 126 11.66 -11.72 2.67
CA ALA A 126 10.59 -12.72 2.75
C ALA A 126 9.80 -12.59 4.06
N GLU A 127 10.46 -12.44 5.20
CA GLU A 127 9.78 -12.25 6.49
C GLU A 127 8.98 -10.95 6.53
N ALA A 128 9.59 -9.84 6.08
CA ALA A 128 8.92 -8.54 6.06
C ALA A 128 7.68 -8.53 5.17
N LEU A 129 7.79 -9.06 3.95
CA LEU A 129 6.67 -9.16 3.01
C LEU A 129 5.60 -10.16 3.47
N ALA A 130 5.99 -11.25 4.12
CA ALA A 130 5.01 -12.18 4.69
C ALA A 130 4.21 -11.57 5.84
N ILE A 131 4.86 -10.83 6.72
CA ILE A 131 4.20 -10.11 7.82
C ILE A 131 3.31 -8.99 7.27
N PHE A 132 3.79 -8.25 6.27
CA PHE A 132 3.00 -7.23 5.59
C PHE A 132 1.75 -7.83 4.94
N ALA A 133 1.89 -8.93 4.18
CA ALA A 133 0.76 -9.61 3.54
C ALA A 133 -0.20 -10.21 4.58
N GLN A 134 0.29 -10.70 5.72
CA GLN A 134 -0.56 -11.16 6.82
C GLN A 134 -1.42 -10.02 7.39
N ALA A 135 -0.86 -8.80 7.47
CA ALA A 135 -1.59 -7.63 7.96
C ALA A 135 -2.57 -7.05 6.93
N TYR A 136 -2.19 -7.08 5.64
CA TYR A 136 -3.00 -6.67 4.49
C TYR A 136 -4.16 -7.64 4.20
N GLY A 137 -3.88 -8.94 4.31
CA GLY A 137 -4.74 -10.04 3.88
C GLY A 137 -4.03 -10.89 2.82
N VAL A 138 -3.74 -12.16 3.15
CA VAL A 138 -3.09 -13.10 2.22
C VAL A 138 -4.14 -13.71 1.30
N PHE A 139 -3.97 -13.55 -0.01
CA PHE A 139 -4.85 -14.16 -0.98
C PHE A 139 -4.64 -15.67 -1.00
N GLN A 140 -5.75 -16.42 -0.98
CA GLN A 140 -5.75 -17.88 -0.96
C GLN A 140 -5.68 -18.44 -2.38
N PHE A 141 -4.64 -18.03 -3.12
CA PHE A 141 -4.40 -18.53 -4.46
C PHE A 141 -4.18 -20.05 -4.47
N PRO A 142 -4.70 -20.77 -5.49
CA PRO A 142 -4.24 -22.11 -5.81
C PRO A 142 -2.73 -22.12 -6.04
N ASP A 143 -2.07 -23.24 -5.74
CA ASP A 143 -0.61 -23.34 -5.84
C ASP A 143 -0.09 -23.12 -7.27
N GLU A 144 -0.89 -23.46 -8.29
CA GLU A 144 -0.61 -23.17 -9.70
C GLU A 144 -0.52 -21.67 -9.97
N THR A 145 -1.52 -20.89 -9.55
CA THR A 145 -1.53 -19.42 -9.67
C THR A 145 -0.36 -18.78 -8.91
N VAL A 146 -0.01 -19.31 -7.73
CA VAL A 146 1.19 -18.86 -6.99
C VAL A 146 2.45 -19.07 -7.83
N ASN A 147 2.57 -20.22 -8.49
CA ASN A 147 3.73 -20.53 -9.34
C ASN A 147 3.77 -19.64 -10.58
N GLU A 148 2.63 -19.37 -11.22
CA GLU A 148 2.53 -18.47 -12.38
C GLU A 148 2.95 -17.05 -12.03
N ILE A 149 2.41 -16.48 -10.94
CA ILE A 149 2.78 -15.13 -10.47
C ILE A 149 4.29 -15.07 -10.21
N LEU A 150 4.81 -16.07 -9.48
CA LEU A 150 6.21 -16.06 -9.06
C LEU A 150 7.19 -16.42 -10.18
N ALA A 151 6.75 -17.06 -11.27
CA ALA A 151 7.61 -17.43 -12.40
C ALA A 151 8.25 -16.22 -13.10
N SER A 152 7.69 -15.01 -12.90
CA SER A 152 8.24 -13.76 -13.43
C SER A 152 9.52 -13.31 -12.72
N TYR A 153 9.86 -13.90 -11.57
CA TYR A 153 11.04 -13.53 -10.77
C TYR A 153 12.13 -14.61 -10.89
N PRO A 154 13.35 -14.27 -11.36
CA PRO A 154 14.40 -15.27 -11.61
C PRO A 154 14.83 -16.06 -10.36
N ASP A 155 14.70 -15.45 -9.17
CA ASP A 155 15.08 -16.04 -7.89
C ASP A 155 13.89 -16.65 -7.13
N ALA A 156 12.75 -16.89 -7.79
CA ALA A 156 11.54 -17.44 -7.17
C ALA A 156 11.76 -18.80 -6.46
N ALA A 157 12.75 -19.57 -6.89
CA ALA A 157 13.15 -20.83 -6.24
C ALA A 157 13.78 -20.62 -4.86
N SER A 158 14.33 -19.43 -4.57
CA SER A 158 14.91 -19.09 -3.27
C SER A 158 13.86 -18.65 -2.23
N ILE A 159 12.61 -18.44 -2.65
CA ILE A 159 11.51 -18.07 -1.76
C ILE A 159 11.17 -19.26 -0.86
N PRO A 160 11.25 -19.12 0.48
CA PRO A 160 10.84 -20.18 1.39
C PRO A 160 9.38 -20.59 1.17
N ALA A 161 9.08 -21.89 1.26
CA ALA A 161 7.74 -22.41 1.00
C ALA A 161 6.63 -21.70 1.81
N TRP A 162 6.90 -21.39 3.08
CA TRP A 162 5.96 -20.69 3.96
C TRP A 162 5.66 -19.24 3.52
N ALA A 163 6.53 -18.63 2.72
CA ALA A 163 6.42 -17.24 2.29
C ALA A 163 5.77 -17.10 0.90
N ARG A 164 5.69 -18.18 0.11
CA ARG A 164 5.29 -18.13 -1.31
C ARG A 164 3.94 -17.45 -1.55
N LYS A 165 2.90 -17.82 -0.80
CA LYS A 165 1.56 -17.22 -0.96
C LYS A 165 1.54 -15.73 -0.63
N ALA A 166 2.28 -15.34 0.41
CA ALA A 166 2.40 -13.95 0.79
C ALA A 166 3.15 -13.13 -0.24
N LEU A 167 4.27 -13.64 -0.76
CA LEU A 167 5.04 -12.94 -1.79
C LEU A 167 4.27 -12.89 -3.12
N ALA A 168 3.51 -13.93 -3.47
CA ALA A 168 2.61 -13.89 -4.62
C ALA A 168 1.51 -12.82 -4.44
N THR A 169 0.93 -12.70 -3.23
CA THR A 169 -0.03 -11.62 -2.92
C THR A 169 0.62 -10.24 -3.07
N ALA A 170 1.80 -10.04 -2.48
CA ALA A 170 2.51 -8.76 -2.58
C ALA A 170 2.91 -8.43 -4.02
N ALA A 171 3.33 -9.43 -4.80
CA ALA A 171 3.65 -9.29 -6.22
C ALA A 171 2.42 -8.94 -7.06
N SER A 172 1.30 -9.66 -6.90
CA SER A 172 0.07 -9.41 -7.66
C SER A 172 -0.53 -8.04 -7.37
N GLU A 173 -0.32 -7.53 -6.16
CA GLU A 173 -0.77 -6.20 -5.74
C GLU A 173 0.22 -5.08 -6.12
N GLY A 174 1.37 -5.41 -6.71
CA GLY A 174 2.39 -4.45 -7.11
C GLY A 174 3.19 -3.85 -5.95
N PHE A 175 3.18 -4.49 -4.77
CA PHE A 175 3.85 -3.98 -3.58
C PHE A 175 5.35 -4.27 -3.53
N VAL A 176 5.86 -5.15 -4.38
CA VAL A 176 7.26 -5.56 -4.39
C VAL A 176 8.09 -4.72 -5.35
N ASN A 177 9.32 -4.40 -4.97
CA ASN A 177 10.34 -3.94 -5.90
C ASN A 177 11.33 -5.08 -6.21
N THR A 178 12.01 -4.95 -7.34
CA THR A 178 13.05 -5.88 -7.77
C THR A 178 14.39 -5.16 -7.95
N ASP A 179 15.48 -5.93 -7.89
CA ASP A 179 16.79 -5.42 -8.28
C ASP A 179 16.90 -5.24 -9.81
N ARG A 180 18.07 -4.80 -10.28
CA ARG A 180 18.33 -4.60 -11.73
C ARG A 180 18.26 -5.89 -12.55
N GLN A 181 18.34 -7.05 -11.92
CA GLN A 181 18.20 -8.35 -12.58
C GLN A 181 16.77 -8.89 -12.51
N GLY A 182 15.84 -8.17 -11.87
CA GLY A 182 14.46 -8.62 -11.68
C GLY A 182 14.25 -9.54 -10.48
N ASN A 183 15.24 -9.70 -9.59
CA ASN A 183 15.11 -10.56 -8.42
C ASN A 183 14.35 -9.88 -7.29
N LEU A 184 13.61 -10.67 -6.51
CA LEU A 184 12.98 -10.24 -5.25
C LEU A 184 13.99 -10.19 -4.09
N SER A 185 15.06 -10.98 -4.17
CA SER A 185 16.07 -11.18 -3.14
C SER A 185 15.48 -11.59 -1.77
N PRO A 186 14.64 -12.64 -1.69
CA PRO A 186 13.81 -12.94 -0.52
C PRO A 186 14.61 -13.21 0.76
N LEU A 187 15.85 -13.71 0.64
CA LEU A 187 16.71 -14.05 1.77
C LEU A 187 17.62 -12.90 2.20
N GLN A 188 17.67 -11.79 1.46
CA GLN A 188 18.44 -10.62 1.84
C GLN A 188 17.73 -9.83 2.94
N PRO A 189 18.46 -9.09 3.79
CA PRO A 189 17.85 -8.19 4.76
C PRO A 189 16.97 -7.12 4.09
N MET A 190 15.81 -6.84 4.69
CA MET A 190 14.93 -5.77 4.25
C MET A 190 15.55 -4.41 4.56
N THR A 191 15.71 -3.55 3.54
CA THR A 191 16.15 -2.16 3.74
C THR A 191 14.95 -1.27 4.06
N ARG A 192 15.20 -0.10 4.65
CA ARG A 192 14.16 0.90 4.89
C ARG A 192 13.62 1.49 3.59
N GLY A 193 14.45 1.62 2.57
CA GLY A 193 14.03 2.06 1.23
C GLY A 193 13.04 1.08 0.60
N ASP A 194 13.34 -0.22 0.64
CA ASP A 194 12.44 -1.25 0.13
C ASP A 194 11.12 -1.30 0.89
N MET A 195 11.17 -1.19 2.23
CA MET A 195 9.95 -1.09 3.04
C MET A 195 9.16 0.18 2.75
N ALA A 196 9.82 1.32 2.51
CA ALA A 196 9.17 2.56 2.11
C ALA A 196 8.45 2.41 0.76
N TYR A 197 9.07 1.73 -0.21
CA TYR A 197 8.44 1.40 -1.48
C TYR A 197 7.18 0.56 -1.29
N VAL A 198 7.26 -0.53 -0.53
CA VAL A 198 6.10 -1.39 -0.24
C VAL A 198 4.94 -0.57 0.34
N LEU A 199 5.22 0.28 1.32
CA LEU A 199 4.21 1.12 1.96
C LEU A 199 3.68 2.23 1.06
N SER A 200 4.49 2.79 0.16
CA SER A 200 4.01 3.80 -0.79
C SER A 200 3.03 3.18 -1.79
N GLN A 201 3.31 1.97 -2.29
CA GLN A 201 2.38 1.26 -3.16
C GLN A 201 1.08 0.90 -2.42
N TYR A 202 1.18 0.50 -1.15
CA TYR A 202 0.02 0.32 -0.30
C TYR A 202 -0.82 1.60 -0.17
N LEU A 203 -0.19 2.75 0.10
CA LEU A 203 -0.90 4.04 0.19
C LEU A 203 -1.61 4.40 -1.12
N HIS A 204 -0.94 4.23 -2.26
CA HIS A 204 -1.55 4.44 -3.58
C HIS A 204 -2.77 3.52 -3.79
N ARG A 205 -2.69 2.26 -3.36
CA ARG A 205 -3.78 1.29 -3.47
C ARG A 205 -5.01 1.66 -2.63
N GLN A 206 -4.83 2.40 -1.53
CA GLN A 206 -5.93 2.88 -0.68
C GLN A 206 -6.64 4.12 -1.24
N GLN A 207 -6.06 4.81 -2.22
CA GLN A 207 -6.71 5.97 -2.85
C GLN A 207 -7.86 5.50 -3.75
N PRO A 208 -9.02 6.18 -3.75
CA PRO A 208 -10.07 5.91 -4.71
C PRO A 208 -9.51 6.05 -6.13
N GLN A 209 -9.59 4.99 -6.94
CA GLN A 209 -9.20 5.12 -8.34
C GLN A 209 -10.16 6.09 -9.03
N PRO A 210 -9.66 6.99 -9.90
CA PRO A 210 -10.52 7.86 -10.71
C PRO A 210 -11.55 6.99 -11.43
N GLN A 211 -12.83 7.32 -11.31
CA GLN A 211 -13.87 6.63 -12.07
C GLN A 211 -13.53 6.77 -13.55
N THR A 212 -13.40 5.66 -14.27
CA THR A 212 -13.34 5.68 -15.73
C THR A 212 -14.56 6.46 -16.22
N PRO A 213 -14.41 7.48 -17.09
CA PRO A 213 -15.55 8.21 -17.61
C PRO A 213 -16.54 7.21 -18.20
N GLU A 214 -17.78 7.23 -17.70
CA GLU A 214 -18.86 6.48 -18.28
C GLU A 214 -19.01 6.96 -19.72
N VAL A 215 -18.66 6.11 -20.70
CA VAL A 215 -18.93 6.40 -22.10
C VAL A 215 -20.44 6.35 -22.24
N THR A 216 -21.10 7.50 -22.11
CA THR A 216 -22.50 7.66 -22.49
C THR A 216 -22.56 7.37 -23.99
N GLY A 217 -22.89 6.12 -24.33
CA GLY A 217 -23.14 5.72 -25.70
C GLY A 217 -24.26 6.60 -26.24
N GLY A 218 -23.89 7.52 -27.12
CA GLY A 218 -24.85 8.30 -27.89
C GLY A 218 -25.70 7.33 -28.68
N SER A 219 -26.96 7.14 -28.26
CA SER A 219 -27.96 6.54 -29.12
C SER A 219 -28.42 7.62 -30.09
N ASP A 220 -27.61 7.89 -31.12
CA ASP A 220 -28.12 8.54 -32.31
C ASP A 220 -29.02 7.53 -33.01
N ARG A 221 -30.31 7.61 -32.68
CA ARG A 221 -31.37 7.01 -33.49
C ARG A 221 -31.53 7.88 -34.73
N GLU A 222 -30.80 7.53 -35.79
CA GLU A 222 -31.21 7.91 -37.14
C GLU A 222 -32.60 7.32 -37.41
N SER A 223 -33.54 8.19 -37.76
CA SER A 223 -34.87 7.87 -38.29
C SER A 223 -34.91 8.33 -39.73
#